data_AF-A0A9D9P8Z7-F1
#
_entry.id   AF-A0A9D9P8Z7-F1
#
_cell.length_a   1.000
_cell.length_b   1.000
_cell.length_c   1.000
_cell.angle_alpha   90.00
_cell.angle_beta   90.00
_cell.angle_gamma   90.00
#
_symmetry.space_group_name_H-M   'P 1'
#
loop_
_entity.id
_entity.type
_entity.pdbx_description
1 polymer ?
#
loop_
_entity_poly.entity_id
_entity_poly.type
_entity_poly.pdbx_seq_one_letter_code
_entity_poly.pdbx_strand_id
1 'polypeptide(L)'
;MIETHSPSYDTIQTALTQLTGLADRADLPALVERAPIILSDDFFAAAQAAAADPAAAILRERLQWLTELRQQAERDVPAAVQAVLAATTIEELRQVADQWPLTLTDAFVEAIEHLAQQFADAGQLEIADRLRQRLVGLAQLRIYRETWTETPQGKAIFAFLNAEDDAAALSVFHTHRDLLDHPEAQRTLDDVLRGGNPESQQRLERRRALLRYLRGEEQPQ
;
A
#
# COMPACT_ATOMS: atom_id res chain seq x y z
N MET A 1 -14.82 -31.61 5.55
CA MET A 1 -13.73 -31.73 6.53
C MET A 1 -12.51 -31.13 5.86
N ILE A 2 -12.11 -29.92 6.24
CA ILE A 2 -10.87 -29.32 5.74
C ILE A 2 -9.79 -29.77 6.70
N GLU A 3 -8.86 -30.60 6.24
CA GLU A 3 -7.68 -30.97 7.02
C GLU A 3 -6.83 -29.72 7.22
N THR A 4 -6.85 -29.17 8.43
CA THR A 4 -5.89 -28.15 8.87
C THR A 4 -4.52 -28.82 8.94
N HIS A 5 -3.78 -28.76 7.83
CA HIS A 5 -2.39 -29.18 7.79
C HIS A 5 -1.59 -28.23 8.66
N SER A 6 -1.24 -28.66 9.88
CA SER A 6 -0.29 -27.92 10.71
C SER A 6 1.01 -27.72 9.93
N PRO A 7 1.57 -26.50 9.88
CA PRO A 7 2.82 -26.25 9.19
C PRO A 7 3.93 -27.13 9.77
N SER A 8 4.80 -27.65 8.88
CA SER A 8 5.90 -28.48 9.33
C SER A 8 6.84 -27.68 10.24
N TYR A 9 7.47 -28.36 11.20
CA TYR A 9 8.44 -27.75 12.11
C TYR A 9 9.55 -27.02 11.33
N ASP A 10 10.03 -27.61 10.22
CA ASP A 10 11.06 -27.03 9.37
C ASP A 10 10.61 -25.71 8.72
N THR A 11 9.33 -25.63 8.33
CA THR A 11 8.73 -24.39 7.79
C THR A 11 8.73 -23.28 8.85
N ILE A 12 8.33 -23.61 10.09
CA ILE A 12 8.32 -22.66 11.21
C ILE A 12 9.75 -22.19 11.51
N GLN A 13 10.73 -23.10 11.60
CA GLN A 13 12.13 -22.75 11.87
C GLN A 13 12.74 -21.88 10.78
N THR A 14 12.44 -22.17 9.51
CA THR A 14 12.88 -21.35 8.38
C THR A 14 12.30 -19.94 8.49
N ALA A 15 11.00 -19.82 8.77
CA ALA A 15 10.33 -18.54 8.92
C ALA A 15 10.84 -17.74 10.15
N LEU A 16 11.15 -18.41 11.26
CA LEU A 16 11.78 -17.79 12.42
C LEU A 16 13.17 -17.23 12.07
N THR A 17 13.97 -18.02 11.35
CA THR A 17 15.29 -17.59 10.90
C THR A 17 15.19 -16.35 10.01
N GLN A 18 14.26 -16.33 9.05
CA GLN A 18 14.02 -15.19 8.19
C GLN A 18 13.54 -13.96 8.96
N LEU A 19 12.62 -14.13 9.93
CA LEU A 19 12.14 -13.04 10.79
C LEU A 19 13.27 -12.43 11.62
N THR A 20 14.11 -13.26 12.24
CA THR A 20 15.28 -12.80 13.00
C THR A 20 16.36 -12.15 12.14
N GLY A 21 16.43 -12.52 10.86
CA GLY A 21 17.38 -11.99 9.90
C GLY A 21 16.98 -10.64 9.29
N LEU A 22 15.79 -10.11 9.60
CA LEU A 22 15.38 -8.79 9.12
C LEU A 22 16.26 -7.69 9.72
N ALA A 23 16.87 -6.90 8.84
CA ALA A 23 17.65 -5.73 9.23
C ALA A 23 16.74 -4.59 9.71
N ASP A 24 15.63 -4.34 8.98
CA ASP A 24 14.70 -3.25 9.24
C ASP A 24 13.24 -3.75 9.32
N ARG A 25 12.42 -3.01 10.07
CA ARG A 25 10.96 -3.17 10.08
C ARG A 25 10.36 -2.92 8.71
N ALA A 26 10.96 -2.05 7.90
CA ALA A 26 10.50 -1.77 6.53
C ALA A 26 10.52 -3.02 5.62
N ASP A 27 11.31 -4.04 5.94
CA ASP A 27 11.39 -5.29 5.18
C ASP A 27 10.29 -6.32 5.55
N LEU A 28 9.55 -6.06 6.64
CA LEU A 28 8.55 -6.98 7.17
C LEU A 28 7.41 -7.30 6.18
N PRO A 29 6.84 -6.34 5.40
CA PRO A 29 5.83 -6.65 4.40
C PRO A 29 6.33 -7.63 3.33
N ALA A 30 7.55 -7.44 2.83
CA ALA A 30 8.16 -8.35 1.87
C ALA A 30 8.42 -9.75 2.47
N LEU A 31 8.61 -9.85 3.79
CA LEU A 31 8.67 -11.14 4.47
C LEU A 31 7.28 -11.81 4.55
N VAL A 32 6.22 -11.06 4.83
CA VAL A 32 4.85 -11.59 4.83
C VAL A 32 4.49 -12.18 3.46
N GLU A 33 4.82 -11.47 2.38
CA GLU A 33 4.54 -11.94 1.02
C GLU A 33 5.27 -13.24 0.69
N ARG A 34 6.56 -13.36 1.05
CA ARG A 34 7.36 -14.56 0.76
C ARG A 34 7.06 -15.73 1.70
N ALA A 35 6.58 -15.45 2.91
CA ALA A 35 6.37 -16.41 3.97
C ALA A 35 5.07 -16.10 4.74
N PRO A 36 3.88 -16.26 4.11
CA PRO A 36 2.60 -15.90 4.72
C PRO A 36 2.30 -16.66 6.01
N ILE A 37 2.96 -17.81 6.22
CA ILE A 37 2.87 -18.60 7.45
C ILE A 37 3.24 -17.80 8.71
N ILE A 38 4.03 -16.73 8.59
CA ILE A 38 4.40 -15.89 9.74
C ILE A 38 3.19 -15.19 10.38
N LEU A 39 2.09 -15.05 9.66
CA LEU A 39 0.85 -14.49 10.20
C LEU A 39 -0.06 -15.54 10.86
N SER A 40 0.29 -16.83 10.80
CA SER A 40 -0.50 -17.91 11.40
C SER A 40 -0.38 -17.95 12.93
N ASP A 41 -1.44 -18.39 13.59
CA ASP A 41 -1.44 -18.58 15.05
C ASP A 41 -0.39 -19.62 15.48
N ASP A 42 -0.18 -20.67 14.68
CA ASP A 42 0.83 -21.70 14.94
C ASP A 42 2.25 -21.13 14.94
N PHE A 43 2.57 -20.27 13.95
CA PHE A 43 3.86 -19.57 13.93
C PHE A 43 4.02 -18.65 15.13
N PHE A 44 2.99 -17.85 15.46
CA PHE A 44 3.02 -16.95 16.60
C PHE A 44 3.24 -17.69 17.92
N ALA A 45 2.58 -18.84 18.12
CA ALA A 45 2.78 -19.66 19.31
C ALA A 45 4.22 -20.19 19.40
N ALA A 46 4.77 -20.68 18.29
CA ALA A 46 6.15 -21.16 18.23
C ALA A 46 7.17 -20.03 18.46
N ALA A 47 6.94 -18.85 17.87
CA ALA A 47 7.79 -17.68 18.03
C ALA A 47 7.78 -17.16 19.47
N GLN A 48 6.61 -17.14 20.13
CA GLN A 48 6.50 -16.78 21.54
C GLN A 48 7.24 -17.76 22.45
N ALA A 49 7.13 -19.07 22.18
CA ALA A 49 7.86 -20.08 22.93
C ALA A 49 9.39 -19.92 22.77
N ALA A 50 9.87 -19.65 21.55
CA ALA A 50 11.28 -19.37 21.29
C ALA A 50 11.76 -18.05 21.91
N ALA A 51 10.89 -17.04 21.96
CA ALA A 51 11.16 -15.73 22.56
C ALA A 51 11.19 -15.75 24.11
N ALA A 52 10.83 -16.87 24.74
CA ALA A 52 10.94 -17.05 26.19
C ALA A 52 12.39 -17.19 26.67
N ASP A 53 13.32 -17.54 25.77
CA ASP A 53 14.76 -17.50 26.07
C ASP A 53 15.21 -16.04 26.27
N PRO A 54 15.80 -15.68 27.42
CA PRO A 54 16.35 -14.35 27.66
C PRO A 54 17.33 -13.87 26.57
N ALA A 55 18.09 -14.79 25.97
CA ALA A 55 19.06 -14.50 24.91
C ALA A 55 18.39 -14.13 23.56
N ALA A 56 17.10 -14.43 23.38
CA ALA A 56 16.35 -14.17 22.15
C ALA A 56 15.85 -12.72 22.03
N ALA A 57 16.70 -11.73 22.33
CA ALA A 57 16.32 -10.31 22.32
C ALA A 57 15.88 -9.82 20.93
N ILE A 58 16.60 -10.20 19.88
CA ILE A 58 16.26 -9.85 18.49
C ILE A 58 14.88 -10.44 18.12
N LEU A 59 14.64 -11.70 18.44
CA LEU A 59 13.35 -12.34 18.15
C LEU A 59 12.19 -11.62 18.84
N ARG A 60 12.36 -11.21 20.11
CA ARG A 60 11.33 -10.43 20.83
C ARG A 60 10.99 -9.12 20.12
N GLU A 61 12.00 -8.38 19.68
CA GLU A 61 11.81 -7.14 18.93
C GLU A 61 11.07 -7.40 17.61
N ARG A 62 11.52 -8.39 16.82
CA ARG A 62 10.90 -8.72 15.53
C ARG A 62 9.47 -9.25 15.68
N LEU A 63 9.20 -10.02 16.73
CA LEU A 63 7.86 -10.50 17.06
C LEU A 63 6.93 -9.36 17.48
N GLN A 64 7.44 -8.33 18.17
CA GLN A 64 6.67 -7.12 18.44
C GLN A 64 6.26 -6.42 17.15
N TRP A 65 7.18 -6.23 16.19
CA TRP A 65 6.85 -5.63 14.90
C TRP A 65 5.76 -6.40 14.16
N LEU A 66 5.85 -7.73 14.17
CA LEU A 66 4.87 -8.61 13.55
C LEU A 66 3.50 -8.56 14.25
N THR A 67 3.50 -8.46 15.58
CA THR A 67 2.27 -8.29 16.37
C THR A 67 1.58 -6.97 16.03
N GLU A 68 2.34 -5.88 15.96
CA GLU A 68 1.81 -4.56 15.58
C GLU A 68 1.26 -4.57 14.14
N LEU A 69 1.95 -5.24 13.21
CA LEU A 69 1.47 -5.40 11.84
C LEU A 69 0.14 -6.17 11.79
N ARG A 70 0.03 -7.27 12.54
CA ARG A 70 -1.22 -8.06 12.62
C ARG A 70 -2.36 -7.23 13.19
N GLN A 71 -2.14 -6.50 14.28
CA GLN A 71 -3.15 -5.63 14.89
C GLN A 71 -3.57 -4.47 13.98
N GLN A 72 -2.65 -3.97 13.14
CA GLN A 72 -2.98 -2.99 12.11
C GLN A 72 -3.85 -3.63 11.03
N ALA A 73 -3.47 -4.81 10.52
CA ALA A 73 -4.24 -5.53 9.50
C ALA A 73 -5.65 -5.92 9.98
N GLU A 74 -5.79 -6.36 11.23
CA GLU A 74 -7.09 -6.71 11.84
C GLU A 74 -8.05 -5.51 11.91
N ARG A 75 -7.52 -4.28 11.98
CA ARG A 75 -8.32 -3.05 11.93
C ARG A 75 -8.56 -2.56 10.50
N ASP A 76 -7.53 -2.59 9.67
CA ASP A 76 -7.56 -1.98 8.34
C ASP A 76 -8.29 -2.83 7.32
N VAL A 77 -8.12 -4.15 7.34
CA VAL A 77 -8.72 -5.03 6.31
C VAL A 77 -10.25 -4.95 6.35
N PRO A 78 -10.95 -5.10 7.50
CA PRO A 78 -12.40 -4.96 7.53
C PRO A 78 -12.86 -3.56 7.11
N ALA A 79 -12.15 -2.51 7.52
CA ALA A 79 -12.48 -1.13 7.16
C ALA A 79 -12.34 -0.89 5.66
N ALA A 80 -11.25 -1.37 5.05
CA ALA A 80 -10.99 -1.29 3.62
C ALA A 80 -12.06 -2.04 2.81
N VAL A 81 -12.43 -3.26 3.22
CA VAL A 81 -13.51 -4.03 2.57
C VAL A 81 -14.83 -3.25 2.62
N GLN A 82 -15.20 -2.71 3.79
CA GLN A 82 -16.42 -1.91 3.94
C GLN A 82 -16.39 -0.64 3.08
N ALA A 83 -15.24 0.02 2.99
CA ALA A 83 -15.08 1.21 2.19
C ALA A 83 -15.18 0.92 0.67
N VAL A 84 -14.58 -0.18 0.19
CA VAL A 84 -14.75 -0.64 -1.20
C VAL A 84 -16.21 -0.99 -1.50
N LEU A 85 -16.91 -1.65 -0.58
CA LEU A 85 -18.33 -1.95 -0.72
C LEU A 85 -19.17 -0.67 -0.81
N ALA A 86 -18.88 0.31 0.05
CA ALA A 86 -19.60 1.59 0.09
C ALA A 86 -19.33 2.48 -1.12
N ALA A 87 -18.13 2.41 -1.72
CA ALA A 87 -17.77 3.21 -2.88
C ALA A 87 -18.65 2.88 -4.09
N THR A 88 -19.27 3.91 -4.66
CA THR A 88 -20.19 3.85 -5.81
C THR A 88 -19.60 4.47 -7.06
N THR A 89 -18.53 5.25 -6.93
CA THR A 89 -17.85 5.92 -8.03
C THR A 89 -16.36 5.58 -8.06
N ILE A 90 -15.73 5.79 -9.23
CA ILE A 90 -14.28 5.61 -9.38
C ILE A 90 -13.48 6.59 -8.50
N GLU A 91 -14.03 7.78 -8.25
CA GLU A 91 -13.42 8.78 -7.39
C GLU A 91 -13.41 8.34 -5.92
N GLU A 92 -14.52 7.78 -5.44
CA GLU A 92 -14.59 7.19 -4.10
C GLU A 92 -13.66 5.98 -3.98
N LEU A 93 -13.58 5.12 -5.00
CA LEU A 93 -12.62 4.01 -5.03
C LEU A 93 -11.17 4.50 -5.00
N ARG A 94 -10.87 5.64 -5.64
CA ARG A 94 -9.55 6.26 -5.56
C ARG A 94 -9.23 6.69 -4.13
N GLN A 95 -10.15 7.39 -3.47
CA GLN A 95 -9.96 7.79 -2.07
C GLN A 95 -9.75 6.59 -1.15
N VAL A 96 -10.50 5.50 -1.38
CA VAL A 96 -10.32 4.23 -0.66
C VAL A 96 -8.93 3.64 -0.92
N ALA A 97 -8.46 3.65 -2.16
CA ALA A 97 -7.13 3.15 -2.51
C ALA A 97 -5.97 4.00 -1.96
N ASP A 98 -6.19 5.31 -1.81
CA ASP A 98 -5.21 6.21 -1.20
C ASP A 98 -5.15 6.03 0.31
N GLN A 99 -6.31 5.83 0.96
CA GLN A 99 -6.39 5.57 2.39
C GLN A 99 -5.90 4.16 2.77
N TRP A 100 -6.21 3.15 1.96
CA TRP A 100 -5.80 1.77 2.16
C TRP A 100 -5.12 1.22 0.91
N PRO A 101 -3.79 1.41 0.77
CA PRO A 101 -3.04 0.90 -0.39
C PRO A 101 -3.15 -0.61 -0.61
N LEU A 102 -3.44 -1.38 0.46
CA LEU A 102 -3.67 -2.82 0.38
C LEU A 102 -4.80 -3.19 -0.59
N THR A 103 -5.74 -2.29 -0.86
CA THR A 103 -6.87 -2.52 -1.78
C THR A 103 -6.45 -2.69 -3.24
N LEU A 104 -5.22 -2.31 -3.58
CA LEU A 104 -4.62 -2.48 -4.91
C LEU A 104 -3.76 -3.75 -5.02
N THR A 105 -3.66 -4.55 -3.94
CA THR A 105 -2.89 -5.81 -3.95
C THR A 105 -3.69 -6.95 -4.57
N ASP A 106 -3.00 -7.91 -5.18
CA ASP A 106 -3.62 -9.11 -5.74
C ASP A 106 -4.42 -9.89 -4.69
N ALA A 107 -3.86 -10.05 -3.47
CA ALA A 107 -4.52 -10.77 -2.39
C ALA A 107 -5.87 -10.12 -1.97
N PHE A 108 -5.95 -8.79 -1.96
CA PHE A 108 -7.21 -8.12 -1.65
C PHE A 108 -8.23 -8.28 -2.78
N VAL A 109 -7.79 -8.17 -4.04
CA VAL A 109 -8.64 -8.38 -5.21
C VAL A 109 -9.23 -9.80 -5.20
N GLU A 110 -8.39 -10.82 -5.00
CA GLU A 110 -8.82 -12.22 -4.89
C GLU A 110 -9.84 -12.41 -3.76
N ALA A 111 -9.63 -11.79 -2.58
CA ALA A 111 -10.57 -11.87 -1.47
C ALA A 111 -11.95 -11.27 -1.81
N ILE A 112 -11.98 -10.13 -2.51
CA ILE A 112 -13.23 -9.51 -2.96
C ILE A 112 -13.88 -10.31 -4.09
N GLU A 113 -13.11 -10.94 -4.98
CA GLU A 113 -13.62 -11.86 -6.01
C GLU A 113 -14.31 -13.07 -5.39
N HIS A 114 -13.66 -13.69 -4.39
CA HIS A 114 -14.26 -14.78 -3.63
C HIS A 114 -15.55 -14.36 -2.94
N LEU A 115 -15.59 -13.17 -2.35
CA LEU A 115 -16.81 -12.62 -1.74
C LEU A 115 -17.92 -12.41 -2.78
N ALA A 116 -17.59 -11.86 -3.96
CA ALA A 116 -18.54 -11.70 -5.05
C ALA A 116 -19.10 -13.05 -5.52
N GLN A 117 -18.25 -14.09 -5.59
CA GLN A 117 -18.69 -15.44 -5.94
C GLN A 117 -19.63 -16.03 -4.88
N GLN A 118 -19.34 -15.87 -3.60
CA GLN A 118 -20.22 -16.30 -2.51
C GLN A 118 -21.61 -15.65 -2.59
N PHE A 119 -21.66 -14.35 -2.91
CA PHE A 119 -22.94 -13.66 -3.13
C PHE A 119 -23.69 -14.20 -4.36
N ALA A 120 -22.99 -14.48 -5.45
CA ALA A 120 -23.60 -15.07 -6.64
C ALA A 120 -24.18 -16.46 -6.37
N ASP A 121 -23.44 -17.31 -5.65
CA ASP A 121 -23.86 -18.66 -5.27
C ASP A 121 -25.08 -18.63 -4.32
N ALA A 122 -25.20 -17.58 -3.50
CA ALA A 122 -26.36 -17.32 -2.65
C ALA A 122 -27.55 -16.68 -3.39
N GLY A 123 -27.47 -16.52 -4.72
CA GLY A 123 -28.53 -15.90 -5.55
C GLY A 123 -28.58 -14.37 -5.45
N GLN A 124 -27.63 -13.73 -4.78
CA GLN A 124 -27.55 -12.28 -4.63
C GLN A 124 -26.76 -11.63 -5.77
N LEU A 125 -27.23 -11.87 -7.00
CA LEU A 125 -26.53 -11.49 -8.24
C LEU A 125 -26.22 -9.98 -8.32
N GLU A 126 -27.13 -9.13 -7.85
CA GLU A 126 -26.94 -7.69 -7.89
C GLU A 126 -25.75 -7.23 -7.03
N ILE A 127 -25.54 -7.85 -5.87
CA ILE A 127 -24.41 -7.54 -4.99
C ILE A 127 -23.11 -8.05 -5.61
N ALA A 128 -23.13 -9.26 -6.16
CA ALA A 128 -21.98 -9.84 -6.86
C ALA A 128 -21.53 -8.97 -8.04
N ASP A 129 -22.45 -8.48 -8.86
CA ASP A 129 -22.13 -7.63 -10.02
C ASP A 129 -21.60 -6.27 -9.60
N ARG A 130 -22.19 -5.66 -8.56
CA ARG A 130 -21.68 -4.42 -7.97
C ARG A 130 -20.24 -4.58 -7.45
N LEU A 131 -19.91 -5.70 -6.82
CA LEU A 131 -18.56 -6.02 -6.37
C LEU A 131 -17.58 -6.17 -7.53
N ARG A 132 -17.96 -6.90 -8.57
CA ARG A 132 -17.15 -7.06 -9.79
C ARG A 132 -16.87 -5.71 -10.47
N GLN A 133 -17.85 -4.80 -10.53
CA GLN A 133 -17.64 -3.45 -11.06
C GLN A 133 -16.60 -2.66 -10.25
N ARG A 134 -16.62 -2.77 -8.91
CA ARG A 134 -15.62 -2.12 -8.04
C ARG A 134 -14.22 -2.69 -8.26
N LEU A 135 -14.12 -4.01 -8.44
CA LEU A 135 -12.85 -4.66 -8.78
C LEU A 135 -12.27 -4.15 -10.10
N VAL A 136 -13.10 -3.97 -11.13
CA VAL A 136 -12.67 -3.36 -12.39
C VAL A 136 -12.15 -1.92 -12.15
N GLY A 137 -12.82 -1.14 -11.31
CA GLY A 137 -12.35 0.20 -10.91
C GLY A 137 -11.01 0.18 -10.19
N LEU A 138 -10.82 -0.73 -9.22
CA LEU A 138 -9.54 -0.90 -8.52
C LEU A 138 -8.42 -1.35 -9.46
N ALA A 139 -8.71 -2.23 -10.42
CA ALA A 139 -7.75 -2.64 -11.44
C ALA A 139 -7.32 -1.47 -12.33
N GLN A 140 -8.26 -0.60 -12.73
CA GLN A 140 -7.94 0.62 -13.47
C GLN A 140 -7.06 1.58 -12.67
N LEU A 141 -7.33 1.74 -11.37
CA LEU A 141 -6.53 2.57 -10.48
C LEU A 141 -5.12 2.01 -10.29
N ARG A 142 -4.98 0.69 -10.16
CA ARG A 142 -3.68 0.01 -10.10
C ARG A 142 -2.88 0.24 -11.39
N ILE A 143 -3.47 -0.01 -12.55
CA ILE A 143 -2.82 0.21 -13.84
C ILE A 143 -2.41 1.67 -13.99
N TYR A 144 -3.28 2.62 -13.63
CA TYR A 144 -2.93 4.04 -13.63
C TYR A 144 -1.69 4.26 -12.76
N ARG A 145 -1.68 3.74 -11.52
CA ARG A 145 -0.58 3.90 -10.55
C ARG A 145 0.75 3.32 -11.01
N GLU A 146 0.72 2.12 -11.56
CA GLU A 146 1.90 1.43 -12.10
C GLU A 146 2.40 2.16 -13.34
N THR A 147 1.50 2.52 -14.26
CA THR A 147 1.86 3.18 -15.52
C THR A 147 2.51 4.53 -15.27
N TRP A 148 1.97 5.37 -14.37
CA TRP A 148 2.56 6.69 -14.15
C TRP A 148 3.90 6.60 -13.43
N THR A 149 4.05 5.75 -12.41
CA THR A 149 5.31 5.60 -11.65
C THR A 149 6.43 4.92 -12.47
N GLU A 150 6.12 4.24 -13.57
CA GLU A 150 7.12 3.59 -14.43
C GLU A 150 7.67 4.48 -15.54
N THR A 151 6.93 5.50 -15.98
CA THR A 151 7.43 6.45 -17.00
C THR A 151 8.58 7.34 -16.49
N PRO A 152 9.52 7.78 -17.36
CA PRO A 152 10.54 8.75 -16.97
C PRO A 152 9.95 10.01 -16.34
N GLN A 153 8.81 10.48 -16.86
CA GLN A 153 8.13 11.66 -16.36
C GLN A 153 7.51 11.44 -14.98
N GLY A 154 6.79 10.34 -14.77
CA GLY A 154 6.19 10.09 -13.45
C GLY A 154 7.23 9.73 -12.38
N LYS A 155 8.37 9.13 -12.74
CA LYS A 155 9.54 9.02 -11.84
C LYS A 155 10.08 10.39 -11.42
N ALA A 156 10.21 11.32 -12.37
CA ALA A 156 10.64 12.69 -12.08
C ALA A 156 9.62 13.43 -11.19
N ILE A 157 8.32 13.28 -11.45
CA ILE A 157 7.25 13.86 -10.61
C ILE A 157 7.28 13.25 -9.21
N PHE A 158 7.42 11.93 -9.10
CA PHE A 158 7.50 11.24 -7.81
C PHE A 158 8.73 11.68 -7.01
N ALA A 159 9.90 11.75 -7.63
CA ALA A 159 11.13 12.23 -7.00
C ALA A 159 11.01 13.69 -6.54
N PHE A 160 10.33 14.53 -7.32
CA PHE A 160 10.11 15.94 -6.99
C PHE A 160 9.15 16.10 -5.81
N LEU A 161 8.06 15.33 -5.79
CA LEU A 161 7.07 15.36 -4.71
C LEU A 161 7.61 14.82 -3.38
N ASN A 162 8.43 13.78 -3.44
CA ASN A 162 8.99 13.10 -2.27
C ASN A 162 10.37 13.61 -1.86
N ALA A 163 10.89 14.66 -2.50
CA ALA A 163 12.12 15.31 -2.07
C ALA A 163 12.01 15.74 -0.60
N GLU A 164 13.11 15.61 0.14
CA GLU A 164 13.15 15.83 1.59
C GLU A 164 12.86 17.30 1.95
N ASP A 165 13.39 18.24 1.18
CA ASP A 165 13.22 19.68 1.34
C ASP A 165 13.15 20.41 -0.01
N ASP A 166 12.98 21.74 0.02
CA ASP A 166 12.87 22.57 -1.18
C ASP A 166 14.15 22.61 -2.01
N ALA A 167 15.32 22.48 -1.39
CA ALA A 167 16.59 22.44 -2.11
C ALA A 167 16.74 21.12 -2.89
N ALA A 168 16.35 20.00 -2.29
CA ALA A 168 16.29 18.69 -2.94
C ALA A 168 15.28 18.70 -4.10
N ALA A 169 14.10 19.28 -3.91
CA ALA A 169 13.12 19.41 -4.99
C ALA A 169 13.61 20.30 -6.14
N LEU A 170 14.32 21.40 -5.82
CA LEU A 170 14.95 22.26 -6.81
C LEU A 170 15.99 21.50 -7.65
N SER A 171 16.81 20.68 -6.98
CA SER A 171 17.81 19.83 -7.63
C SER A 171 17.15 18.81 -8.57
N VAL A 172 16.06 18.17 -8.13
CA VAL A 172 15.27 17.25 -8.97
C VAL A 172 14.66 18.00 -10.16
N PHE A 173 14.11 19.20 -9.95
CA PHE A 173 13.55 20.03 -11.02
C PHE A 173 14.59 20.38 -12.08
N HIS A 174 15.78 20.82 -11.69
CA HIS A 174 16.85 21.13 -12.63
C HIS A 174 17.35 19.90 -13.37
N THR A 175 17.42 18.75 -12.69
CA THR A 175 17.85 17.47 -13.28
C THR A 175 16.86 16.93 -14.30
N HIS A 176 15.56 17.12 -14.06
CA HIS A 176 14.48 16.58 -14.91
C HIS A 176 13.62 17.67 -15.55
N ARG A 177 14.22 18.83 -15.85
CA ARG A 177 13.50 20.01 -16.32
C ARG A 177 12.62 19.70 -17.53
N ASP A 178 13.14 19.02 -18.53
CA ASP A 178 12.41 18.72 -19.77
C ASP A 178 11.15 17.85 -19.54
N LEU A 179 11.12 17.08 -18.44
CA LEU A 179 10.00 16.22 -18.06
C LEU A 179 9.02 16.94 -17.13
N LEU A 180 9.55 17.80 -16.27
CA LEU A 180 8.80 18.54 -15.25
C LEU A 180 8.29 19.88 -15.75
N ASP A 181 8.76 20.44 -16.86
CA ASP A 181 8.31 21.68 -17.48
C ASP A 181 7.16 21.45 -18.50
N HIS A 182 6.54 20.26 -18.48
CA HIS A 182 5.45 19.90 -19.38
C HIS A 182 4.06 20.07 -18.71
N PRO A 183 3.02 20.54 -19.43
CA PRO A 183 1.66 20.69 -18.88
C PRO A 183 1.06 19.40 -18.34
N GLU A 184 1.50 18.25 -18.86
CA GLU A 184 1.08 16.94 -18.40
C GLU A 184 1.57 16.65 -16.97
N ALA A 185 2.77 17.12 -16.59
CA ALA A 185 3.24 16.98 -15.22
C ALA A 185 2.36 17.76 -14.23
N GLN A 186 1.80 18.92 -14.64
CA GLN A 186 0.84 19.66 -13.82
C GLN A 186 -0.46 18.90 -13.61
N ARG A 187 -1.02 18.27 -14.66
CA ARG A 187 -2.24 17.47 -14.53
C ARG A 187 -2.02 16.27 -13.61
N THR A 188 -0.91 15.55 -13.78
CA THR A 188 -0.58 14.42 -12.90
C THR A 188 -0.41 14.86 -11.44
N LEU A 189 0.18 16.02 -11.19
CA LEU A 189 0.25 16.62 -9.85
C LEU A 189 -1.12 16.98 -9.27
N ASP A 190 -1.97 17.60 -10.08
CA ASP A 190 -3.32 17.99 -9.69
C ASP A 190 -4.22 16.75 -9.44
N ASP A 191 -3.91 15.62 -10.06
CA ASP A 191 -4.58 14.33 -9.83
C ASP A 191 -4.07 13.63 -8.55
N VAL A 192 -2.76 13.65 -8.28
CA VAL A 192 -2.16 13.12 -7.04
C VAL A 192 -2.64 13.90 -5.80
N LEU A 193 -2.86 15.20 -5.94
CA LEU A 193 -3.31 16.07 -4.85
C LEU A 193 -4.73 15.81 -4.35
N ARG A 194 -5.61 15.24 -5.19
CA ARG A 194 -7.02 15.00 -4.84
C ARG A 194 -7.23 13.80 -3.91
N GLY A 195 -6.18 13.00 -3.69
CA GLY A 195 -6.26 11.72 -2.97
C GLY A 195 -5.52 11.63 -1.63
N GLY A 196 -4.65 12.60 -1.32
CA GLY A 196 -3.77 12.51 -0.14
C GLY A 196 -4.46 12.72 1.20
N ASN A 197 -3.91 12.14 2.27
CA ASN A 197 -4.29 12.47 3.66
C ASN A 197 -4.00 13.96 4.00
N PRO A 198 -4.62 14.56 5.04
CA PRO A 198 -4.54 16.02 5.29
C PRO A 198 -3.12 16.57 5.49
N GLU A 199 -2.22 15.81 6.13
CA GLU A 199 -0.81 16.21 6.30
C GLU A 199 -0.02 16.12 4.99
N SER A 200 -0.33 15.14 4.14
CA SER A 200 0.28 15.02 2.81
C SER A 200 -0.23 16.09 1.87
N GLN A 201 -1.50 16.51 2.00
CA GLN A 201 -2.07 17.60 1.19
C GLN A 201 -1.27 18.90 1.36
N GLN A 202 -0.96 19.33 2.59
CA GLN A 202 -0.23 20.58 2.80
C GLN A 202 1.18 20.54 2.19
N ARG A 203 1.87 19.40 2.29
CA ARG A 203 3.19 19.20 1.66
C ARG A 203 3.10 19.23 0.14
N LEU A 204 2.13 18.50 -0.42
CA LEU A 204 1.91 18.42 -1.86
C LEU A 204 1.47 19.78 -2.45
N GLU A 205 0.68 20.57 -1.71
CA GLU A 205 0.30 21.93 -2.11
C GLU A 205 1.52 22.86 -2.19
N ARG A 206 2.42 22.80 -1.19
CA ARG A 206 3.69 23.53 -1.24
C ARG A 206 4.54 23.11 -2.44
N ARG A 207 4.63 21.80 -2.72
CA ARG A 207 5.35 21.28 -3.90
C ARG A 207 4.75 21.76 -5.21
N ARG A 208 3.42 21.82 -5.31
CA ARG A 208 2.72 22.35 -6.48
C ARG A 208 3.00 23.84 -6.69
N ALA A 209 2.92 24.65 -5.64
CA ALA A 209 3.24 26.08 -5.72
C ALA A 209 4.70 26.29 -6.13
N LEU A 210 5.63 25.54 -5.52
CA LEU A 210 7.05 25.56 -5.90
C LEU A 210 7.25 25.22 -7.38
N LEU A 211 6.59 24.18 -7.90
CA LEU A 211 6.75 23.82 -9.31
C LEU A 211 6.25 24.91 -10.27
N ARG A 212 5.11 25.52 -9.97
CA ARG A 212 4.58 26.65 -10.75
C ARG A 212 5.51 27.84 -10.74
N TYR A 213 6.06 28.18 -9.57
CA TYR A 213 7.09 29.20 -9.44
C TYR A 213 8.31 28.88 -10.30
N LEU A 214 8.81 27.64 -10.27
CA LEU A 214 9.99 27.22 -11.04
C LEU A 214 9.77 27.21 -12.56
N ARG A 215 8.53 27.06 -13.00
CA ARG A 215 8.13 27.24 -14.42
C ARG A 215 7.84 28.68 -14.81
N GLY A 216 7.85 29.61 -13.85
CA GLY A 216 7.53 31.02 -14.08
C GLY A 216 6.02 31.32 -14.20
N GLU A 217 5.16 30.42 -13.74
CA GLU A 217 3.70 30.54 -13.79
C GLU A 217 3.12 31.36 -12.61
N GLU A 218 3.87 31.53 -11.51
CA GLU A 218 3.51 32.34 -10.34
C GLU A 218 4.66 33.31 -9.97
N GLN A 219 4.36 34.61 -9.78
CA GLN A 219 5.33 35.60 -9.26
C GLN A 219 5.35 35.59 -7.73
N PRO A 220 6.52 35.86 -7.10
CA PRO A 220 6.64 35.85 -5.65
C PRO A 220 5.74 36.92 -5.02
N GLN A 221 4.95 36.54 -4.00
CA GLN A 221 4.34 37.49 -3.06
C GLN A 221 5.34 37.87 -1.98
#